data_AF-A0A528J020-F1
#
_entry.id   AF-A0A528J020-F1
#
_cell.length_a   1.000
_cell.length_b   1.000
_cell.length_c   1.000
_cell.angle_alpha   90.00
_cell.angle_beta   90.00
_cell.angle_gamma   90.00
#
_symmetry.space_group_name_H-M   'P 1'
#
loop_
_entity.id
_entity.type
_entity.pdbx_description
1 polymer ?
#
loop_
_entity_poly.entity_id
_entity_poly.type
_entity_poly.pdbx_seq_one_letter_code
_entity_poly.pdbx_strand_id
1 'polypeptide(L)'
;MTTHSPRSSRGARDINHIAPAAYDKLDVEAVKAVAGGNASAGQQKRALAWIVNHAARTYDEPFVPGAPDVCAHLTGRMNVGRQILKLVNTPIHLLTNGKE
;
A
#
# COMPACT_ATOMS: atom_id res chain seq x y z
N MET A 1 -9.49 9.77 -50.56
CA MET A 1 -9.29 8.70 -49.57
C MET A 1 -8.16 9.12 -48.64
N THR A 2 -8.51 9.71 -47.50
CA THR A 2 -7.53 10.06 -46.45
C THR A 2 -7.12 8.78 -45.72
N THR A 3 -5.86 8.37 -45.91
CA THR A 3 -5.26 7.24 -45.22
C THR A 3 -4.99 7.63 -43.77
N HIS A 4 -5.82 7.14 -42.85
CA HIS A 4 -5.52 7.23 -41.42
C HIS A 4 -4.35 6.29 -41.11
N SER A 5 -3.18 6.87 -40.84
CA SER A 5 -2.06 6.12 -40.27
C SER A 5 -2.47 5.56 -38.92
N PRO A 6 -2.15 4.30 -38.59
CA PRO A 6 -2.45 3.74 -37.28
C PRO A 6 -1.70 4.55 -36.23
N ARG A 7 -2.44 5.06 -35.26
CA ARG A 7 -1.90 5.73 -34.07
C ARG A 7 -0.96 4.73 -33.41
N SER A 8 0.35 5.01 -33.48
CA SER A 8 1.37 4.28 -32.73
C SER A 8 0.89 4.12 -31.30
N SER A 9 0.50 2.89 -30.94
CA SER A 9 0.28 2.49 -29.56
C SER A 9 1.65 2.53 -28.90
N ARG A 10 2.09 3.73 -28.49
CA ARG A 10 3.11 3.87 -27.46
C ARG A 10 2.61 3.03 -26.30
N GLY A 11 3.22 1.85 -26.16
CA GLY A 11 2.70 0.77 -25.32
C GLY A 11 2.33 1.32 -23.96
N ALA A 12 1.18 0.90 -23.46
CA ALA A 12 0.94 0.95 -22.03
C ALA A 12 2.23 0.40 -21.40
N ARG A 13 2.96 1.25 -20.67
CA ARG A 13 4.12 0.79 -19.90
C ARG A 13 3.61 -0.41 -19.12
N ASP A 14 4.25 -1.55 -19.30
CA ASP A 14 3.89 -2.80 -18.63
C ASP A 14 4.13 -2.58 -17.14
N ILE A 15 3.13 -2.03 -16.46
CA ILE A 15 3.21 -1.66 -15.06
C ILE A 15 3.07 -2.95 -14.27
N ASN A 16 4.17 -3.39 -13.67
CA ASN A 16 4.12 -4.56 -12.79
C ASN A 16 3.35 -4.20 -11.51
N HIS A 17 2.04 -4.44 -11.52
CA HIS A 17 1.11 -4.13 -10.43
C HIS A 17 1.44 -4.85 -9.12
N ILE A 18 2.17 -5.97 -9.19
CA ILE A 18 2.52 -6.81 -8.04
C ILE A 18 3.98 -6.64 -7.62
N ALA A 19 4.73 -5.73 -8.24
CA ALA A 19 6.07 -5.40 -7.81
C ALA A 19 6.07 -4.89 -6.35
N PRO A 20 7.18 -5.09 -5.61
CA PRO A 20 7.39 -4.43 -4.33
C PRO A 20 7.21 -2.91 -4.44
N ALA A 21 6.66 -2.30 -3.39
CA ALA A 21 6.44 -0.86 -3.36
C ALA A 21 7.77 -0.09 -3.40
N ALA A 22 7.76 1.09 -4.03
CA ALA A 22 8.90 1.99 -4.00
C ALA A 22 9.21 2.46 -2.56
N TYR A 23 10.48 2.70 -2.28
CA TYR A 23 10.98 3.16 -0.99
C TYR A 23 12.20 4.04 -1.18
N ASP A 24 12.46 4.91 -0.20
CA ASP A 24 13.73 5.63 -0.09
C ASP A 24 14.60 5.13 1.08
N LYS A 25 15.76 5.75 1.29
CA LYS A 25 16.70 5.39 2.36
C LYS A 25 16.07 5.54 3.76
N LEU A 26 15.28 6.58 3.97
CA LEU A 26 14.69 6.90 5.27
C LEU A 26 13.54 5.93 5.61
N ASP A 27 12.82 5.43 4.60
CA ASP A 27 11.84 4.36 4.78
C ASP A 27 12.51 3.07 5.27
N VAL A 28 13.62 2.69 4.62
CA VAL A 28 14.41 1.51 5.01
C VAL A 28 14.95 1.64 6.42
N GLU A 29 15.54 2.79 6.77
CA GLU A 29 16.03 3.07 8.12
C GLU A 29 14.91 3.00 9.16
N ALA A 30 13.75 3.59 8.87
CA ALA A 30 12.60 3.58 9.77
C ALA A 30 12.04 2.17 9.99
N VAL A 31 11.82 1.39 8.92
CA VAL A 31 11.29 0.02 9.03
C VAL A 31 12.29 -0.89 9.75
N LYS A 32 13.59 -0.78 9.48
CA LYS A 32 14.63 -1.53 10.21
C LYS A 32 14.63 -1.19 11.70
N ALA A 33 14.50 0.09 12.06
CA ALA A 33 14.47 0.51 13.46
C ALA A 33 13.19 0.01 14.17
N VAL A 34 12.05 -0.04 13.48
CA VAL A 34 10.82 -0.64 14.02
C VAL A 34 11.02 -2.13 14.25
N ALA A 35 11.55 -2.85 13.27
CA ALA A 35 11.84 -4.28 13.40
C ALA A 35 12.85 -4.58 14.53
N GLY A 36 13.80 -3.68 14.78
CA GLY A 36 14.76 -3.76 15.87
C GLY A 36 14.25 -3.29 17.24
N GLY A 37 13.02 -2.78 17.34
CA GLY A 37 12.43 -2.29 18.60
C GLY A 37 13.07 -1.01 19.14
N ASN A 38 13.85 -0.28 18.33
CA ASN A 38 14.61 0.90 18.75
C ASN A 38 14.26 2.17 17.93
N ALA A 39 13.14 2.14 17.20
CA ALA A 39 12.66 3.29 16.43
C ALA A 39 12.31 4.48 17.31
N SER A 40 12.85 5.65 16.95
CA SER A 40 12.36 6.95 17.43
C SER A 40 10.90 7.18 17.03
N ALA A 41 10.22 8.12 17.70
CA ALA A 41 8.84 8.47 17.38
C ALA A 41 8.65 8.90 15.90
N GLY A 42 9.63 9.60 15.32
CA GLY A 42 9.62 9.97 13.90
C GLY A 42 9.70 8.76 12.98
N GLN A 43 10.57 7.81 13.29
CA GLN A 43 10.71 6.56 12.52
C GLN A 43 9.48 5.67 12.62
N GLN A 44 8.85 5.56 13.80
CA GLN A 44 7.60 4.82 13.97
C GLN A 44 6.49 5.35 13.05
N LYS A 45 6.29 6.69 13.07
CA LYS A 45 5.30 7.36 12.20
C LYS A 45 5.62 7.17 10.72
N ARG A 46 6.90 7.32 10.34
CA ARG A 46 7.34 7.14 8.95
C ARG A 46 7.12 5.70 8.47
N ALA A 47 7.51 4.70 9.27
CA ALA A 47 7.32 3.30 8.93
C ALA A 47 5.83 2.96 8.75
N LEU A 48 4.96 3.41 9.67
CA LEU A 48 3.51 3.24 9.54
C LEU A 48 2.96 3.94 8.28
N ALA A 49 3.40 5.17 8.01
CA ALA A 49 2.99 5.89 6.82
C ALA A 49 3.41 5.17 5.54
N TRP A 50 4.63 4.64 5.46
CA TRP A 50 5.10 3.88 4.29
C TRP A 50 4.33 2.57 4.11
N ILE A 51 4.10 1.82 5.19
CA ILE A 51 3.32 0.58 5.14
C ILE A 51 1.90 0.85 4.62
N VAL A 52 1.20 1.85 5.16
CA VAL A 52 -0.18 2.16 4.78
C VAL A 52 -0.28 2.69 3.35
N ASN A 53 0.56 3.65 2.98
CA ASN A 53 0.42 4.36 1.70
C ASN A 53 1.10 3.62 0.53
N HIS A 54 2.23 2.96 0.76
CA HIS A 54 3.02 2.37 -0.32
C HIS A 54 2.94 0.85 -0.34
N ALA A 55 3.20 0.17 0.78
CA ALA A 55 3.21 -1.29 0.81
C ALA A 55 1.79 -1.88 0.68
N ALA A 56 0.84 -1.38 1.46
CA ALA A 56 -0.56 -1.81 1.44
C ALA A 56 -1.38 -1.12 0.35
N ARG A 57 -0.95 0.06 -0.15
CA ARG A 57 -1.69 0.86 -1.14
C ARG A 57 -3.14 1.12 -0.70
N THR A 58 -3.31 1.47 0.58
CA THR A 58 -4.63 1.45 1.25
C THR A 58 -5.68 2.35 0.59
N TYR A 59 -5.24 3.43 -0.06
CA TYR A 59 -6.08 4.44 -0.66
C TYR A 59 -6.10 4.39 -2.20
N ASP A 60 -5.40 3.43 -2.81
CA ASP A 60 -5.33 3.29 -4.26
C ASP A 60 -6.51 2.47 -4.79
N GLU A 61 -6.89 2.69 -6.05
CA GLU A 61 -7.85 1.84 -6.76
C GLU A 61 -7.22 0.47 -7.07
N PRO A 62 -7.76 -0.65 -6.54
CA PRO A 62 -7.23 -1.98 -6.80
C PRO A 62 -7.69 -2.57 -8.15
N PHE A 63 -8.67 -1.97 -8.83
CA PHE A 63 -9.18 -2.49 -10.10
C PHE A 63 -8.18 -2.32 -11.25
N VAL A 64 -7.85 -3.45 -11.90
CA VAL A 64 -7.03 -3.53 -13.10
C VAL A 64 -7.83 -4.22 -14.21
N PRO A 65 -8.24 -3.50 -15.27
CA PRO A 65 -9.02 -4.07 -16.37
C PRO A 65 -8.36 -5.31 -16.99
N GLY A 66 -9.13 -6.39 -17.13
CA GLY A 66 -8.65 -7.63 -17.76
C GLY A 66 -7.74 -8.50 -16.88
N ALA A 67 -7.49 -8.13 -15.62
CA ALA A 67 -6.58 -8.84 -14.72
C ALA A 67 -7.22 -9.12 -13.33
N PRO A 68 -8.25 -9.99 -13.23
CA PRO A 68 -8.95 -10.24 -11.98
C PRO A 68 -8.06 -10.77 -10.84
N ASP A 69 -7.04 -11.58 -11.15
CA ASP A 69 -6.09 -12.08 -10.14
C ASP A 69 -5.24 -10.95 -9.55
N VAL A 70 -4.87 -9.96 -10.36
CA VAL A 70 -4.17 -8.75 -9.91
C VAL A 70 -5.09 -7.93 -9.00
N CYS A 71 -6.37 -7.76 -9.37
CA CYS A 71 -7.36 -7.10 -8.51
C CYS A 71 -7.49 -7.77 -7.14
N ALA A 72 -7.56 -9.10 -7.12
CA ALA A 72 -7.65 -9.89 -5.90
C ALA A 72 -6.42 -9.69 -5.01
N HIS A 73 -5.21 -9.77 -5.60
CA HIS A 73 -3.96 -9.50 -4.90
C HIS A 73 -3.90 -8.09 -4.30
N LEU A 74 -4.23 -7.06 -5.09
CA LEU A 74 -4.22 -5.66 -4.65
C LEU A 74 -5.25 -5.39 -3.56
N THR A 75 -6.43 -6.01 -3.64
CA THR A 75 -7.45 -5.93 -2.59
C THR A 75 -6.98 -6.58 -1.29
N GLY A 76 -6.27 -7.72 -1.38
CA GLY A 76 -5.62 -8.36 -0.23
C GLY A 76 -4.58 -7.46 0.44
N ARG A 77 -3.71 -6.80 -0.35
CA ARG A 77 -2.75 -5.80 0.16
C ARG A 77 -3.44 -4.62 0.84
N MET A 78 -4.47 -4.07 0.20
CA MET A 78 -5.26 -2.96 0.73
C MET A 78 -5.91 -3.32 2.08
N ASN A 79 -6.38 -4.57 2.24
CA ASN A 79 -6.98 -5.03 3.49
C ASN A 79 -6.01 -4.94 4.69
N VAL A 80 -4.71 -5.23 4.50
CA VAL A 80 -3.70 -5.11 5.56
C VAL A 80 -3.63 -3.69 6.09
N GLY A 81 -3.56 -2.71 5.19
CA GLY A 81 -3.52 -1.29 5.57
C GLY A 81 -4.81 -0.81 6.25
N ARG A 82 -5.98 -1.31 5.81
CA ARG A 82 -7.27 -1.03 6.46
C ARG A 82 -7.32 -1.53 7.91
N GLN A 83 -6.73 -2.69 8.19
CA GLN A 83 -6.65 -3.20 9.56
C GLN A 83 -5.77 -2.32 10.45
N ILE A 84 -4.64 -1.84 9.94
CA ILE A 84 -3.77 -0.89 10.65
C ILE A 84 -4.53 0.41 10.94
N LEU A 85 -5.19 0.98 9.93
CA LEU A 85 -5.96 2.21 10.09
C LEU A 85 -7.13 2.06 11.06
N LYS A 86 -7.77 0.89 11.11
CA LYS A 86 -8.78 0.59 12.13
C LYS A 86 -8.18 0.74 13.53
N LEU A 87 -7.04 0.10 13.80
CA LEU A 87 -6.40 0.16 15.11
C LEU A 87 -5.94 1.58 15.47
N VAL A 88 -5.35 2.31 14.51
CA VAL A 88 -4.89 3.68 14.71
C VAL A 88 -6.03 4.63 15.04
N ASN A 89 -7.19 4.45 14.41
CA ASN A 89 -8.33 5.38 14.54
C ASN A 89 -9.39 4.93 15.56
N THR A 90 -9.27 3.73 16.13
CA THR A 90 -10.25 3.24 17.11
C THR A 90 -10.03 3.92 18.47
N PRO A 91 -11.04 4.62 19.03
CA PRO A 91 -10.92 5.21 20.35
C PRO A 91 -10.82 4.13 21.42
N ILE A 92 -9.67 4.05 22.11
CA ILE A 92 -9.38 2.98 23.08
C ILE A 92 -10.39 2.92 24.23
N HIS A 93 -10.96 4.06 24.64
CA HIS A 93 -11.93 4.14 25.73
C HIS A 93 -13.31 3.54 25.40
N LEU A 94 -13.57 3.25 24.12
CA LEU A 94 -14.78 2.56 23.68
C LEU A 94 -14.60 1.04 23.58
N LEU A 95 -13.38 0.54 23.73
CA LEU A 95 -13.11 -0.89 23.75
C LEU A 95 -13.52 -1.45 25.10
N THR A 96 -14.43 -2.42 25.08
CA THR A 96 -14.74 -3.21 26.27
C THR A 96 -13.66 -4.28 26.43
N ASN A 97 -13.21 -4.51 27.66
CA ASN A 97 -12.42 -5.70 27.97
C ASN A 97 -13.36 -6.89 27.73
N GLY A 98 -13.17 -7.61 26.62
CA GLY A 98 -13.88 -8.86 26.40
C GLY A 98 -13.65 -9.75 27.62
N LYS A 99 -14.73 -10.34 28.16
CA LYS A 99 -14.60 -11.36 29.21
C LYS A 99 -13.65 -12.44 28.69
N GLU A 100 -12.53 -12.61 29.38
CA GLU A 100 -11.58 -13.70 29.18
C GLU A 100 -12.26 -15.06 29.37
#